data_AF-A0A9W6PR69-F1
#
_entry.id   AF-A0A9W6PR69-F1
#
_cell.length_a   1.000
_cell.length_b   1.000
_cell.length_c   1.000
_cell.angle_alpha   90.00
_cell.angle_beta   90.00
_cell.angle_gamma   90.00
#
_symmetry.space_group_name_H-M   'P 1'
#
loop_
_entity.id
_entity.type
_entity.pdbx_description
1 polymer ?
#
loop_
_entity_poly.entity_id
_entity_poly.type
_entity_poly.pdbx_seq_one_letter_code
_entity_poly.pdbx_strand_id
1 'polypeptide(L)'
;MNSSSSVRPLGLGAGLTALIPHPGSSGSPDHPVLNTAGGRAAARLLQLRTVEVPVPLAAAAAELVGLLLDDEDPVTRQAAAAVLERLNTAVAATGAGL
;
A
#
# COMPACT_ATOMS: atom_id res chain seq x y z
N MET A 1 -30.77 39.28 -35.90
CA MET A 1 -31.26 38.35 -34.87
C MET A 1 -31.39 36.97 -35.50
N ASN A 2 -30.53 36.02 -35.12
CA ASN A 2 -30.88 34.60 -35.03
C ASN A 2 -29.77 33.87 -34.27
N SER A 3 -30.16 33.33 -33.12
CA SER A 3 -29.35 32.74 -32.07
C SER A 3 -28.74 31.41 -32.52
N SER A 4 -27.41 31.33 -32.60
CA SER A 4 -26.73 30.04 -32.60
C SER A 4 -26.55 29.57 -31.16
N SER A 5 -27.55 28.85 -30.66
CA SER A 5 -27.48 28.09 -29.41
C SER A 5 -26.47 26.96 -29.58
N SER A 6 -25.21 27.22 -29.25
CA SER A 6 -24.23 26.15 -29.07
C SER A 6 -24.58 25.41 -27.77
N VAL A 7 -25.29 24.30 -27.92
CA VAL A 7 -25.50 23.34 -26.84
C VAL A 7 -24.12 22.76 -26.51
N ARG A 8 -23.52 23.25 -25.43
CA ARG A 8 -22.40 22.58 -24.78
C ARG A 8 -23.01 21.45 -23.93
N PRO A 9 -22.85 20.16 -24.29
CA PRO A 9 -23.11 19.12 -23.33
C PRO A 9 -22.05 19.25 -22.23
N LEU A 10 -22.50 19.79 -21.10
CA LEU A 10 -21.80 19.74 -19.83
C LEU A 10 -21.35 18.28 -19.59
N GLY A 11 -20.05 18.11 -19.45
CA GLY A 11 -19.42 16.83 -19.13
C GLY A 11 -19.90 16.31 -17.79
N LEU A 12 -20.97 15.53 -17.83
CA LEU A 12 -21.46 14.67 -16.77
C LEU A 12 -21.71 13.30 -17.39
N GLY A 13 -20.67 12.47 -17.41
CA GLY A 13 -20.76 11.14 -18.02
C GLY A 13 -19.49 10.30 -17.97
N ALA A 14 -18.45 10.68 -17.22
CA ALA A 14 -17.38 9.74 -16.87
C ALA A 14 -17.90 8.83 -15.75
N GLY A 15 -18.81 7.91 -16.13
CA GLY A 15 -19.22 6.81 -15.28
C GLY A 15 -18.03 5.90 -14.94
N LEU A 16 -18.26 4.90 -14.10
CA LEU A 16 -17.27 3.87 -13.70
C LEU A 16 -16.47 3.27 -14.88
N THR A 17 -16.96 3.38 -16.10
CA THR A 17 -16.25 3.05 -17.35
C THR A 17 -14.95 3.82 -17.58
N ALA A 18 -14.75 5.01 -16.99
CA ALA A 18 -13.46 5.72 -17.04
C ALA A 18 -12.36 5.02 -16.23
N LEU A 19 -12.72 4.06 -15.38
CA LEU A 19 -11.78 3.22 -14.62
C LEU A 19 -11.37 1.95 -15.36
N ILE A 20 -11.96 1.66 -16.52
CA ILE A 20 -11.58 0.51 -17.34
C ILE A 20 -10.45 0.95 -18.25
N PRO A 21 -9.23 0.39 -18.11
CA PRO A 21 -8.14 0.68 -19.04
C PRO A 21 -8.56 0.29 -20.45
N HIS A 22 -8.71 1.27 -21.34
CA HIS A 22 -8.99 0.99 -22.75
C HIS A 22 -7.66 0.71 -23.46
N PRO A 23 -7.45 -0.50 -24.04
CA PRO A 23 -6.18 -0.87 -24.69
C PRO A 23 -5.91 -0.15 -26.02
N GLY A 24 -6.61 0.96 -26.31
CA GLY A 24 -6.53 1.70 -27.58
C GLY A 24 -5.85 3.07 -27.52
N SER A 25 -5.43 3.57 -26.34
CA SER A 25 -4.64 4.81 -26.28
C SER A 25 -3.15 4.47 -26.42
N SER A 26 -2.75 4.13 -27.64
CA SER A 26 -1.35 4.05 -28.04
C SER A 26 -0.78 5.47 -28.08
N GLY A 27 -0.15 5.86 -26.97
CA GLY A 27 0.57 7.12 -26.83
C GLY A 27 1.91 6.87 -26.14
N SER A 28 2.95 6.68 -26.96
CA SER A 28 4.40 6.71 -26.70
C SER A 28 5.00 5.79 -25.60
N PRO A 29 6.13 5.13 -25.88
CA PRO A 29 6.82 4.23 -24.94
C PRO A 29 7.75 5.00 -23.98
N ASP A 30 7.29 6.12 -23.43
CA ASP A 30 8.03 6.91 -22.43
C ASP A 30 7.11 7.21 -21.25
N HIS A 31 7.02 6.22 -20.35
CA HIS A 31 6.46 6.23 -18.99
C HIS A 31 5.63 7.45 -18.55
N PRO A 32 4.29 7.28 -18.42
CA PRO A 32 3.54 8.00 -17.39
C PRO A 32 2.46 7.13 -16.71
N VAL A 33 2.70 5.84 -16.48
CA VAL A 33 1.75 4.99 -15.72
C VAL A 33 1.54 5.55 -14.29
N LEU A 34 2.53 6.26 -13.76
CA LEU A 34 2.52 6.89 -12.43
C LEU A 34 1.56 8.08 -12.28
N ASN A 35 1.15 8.75 -13.36
CA ASN A 35 0.30 9.94 -13.25
C ASN A 35 -1.20 9.67 -13.48
N THR A 36 -1.55 8.41 -13.74
CA THR A 36 -2.95 7.96 -13.83
C THR A 36 -3.57 7.87 -12.42
N ALA A 37 -4.89 8.06 -12.32
CA ALA A 37 -5.59 7.85 -11.05
C ALA A 37 -5.37 6.42 -10.50
N GLY A 38 -5.28 5.43 -11.40
CA GLY A 38 -4.93 4.05 -11.05
C GLY A 38 -3.49 3.89 -10.54
N GLY A 39 -2.52 4.57 -11.16
CA GLY A 39 -1.13 4.58 -10.71
C GLY A 39 -0.95 5.22 -9.32
N ARG A 40 -1.65 6.33 -9.06
CA ARG A 40 -1.70 6.95 -7.73
C ARG A 40 -2.38 6.05 -6.71
N ALA A 41 -3.50 5.39 -7.06
CA ALA A 41 -4.19 4.47 -6.16
C ALA A 41 -3.33 3.24 -5.82
N ALA A 42 -2.68 2.64 -6.82
CA ALA A 42 -1.76 1.53 -6.60
C ALA A 42 -0.55 1.94 -5.73
N ALA A 43 0.03 3.12 -5.97
CA ALA A 43 1.09 3.66 -5.13
C ALA A 43 0.62 3.93 -3.69
N ARG A 44 -0.61 4.44 -3.51
CA ARG A 44 -1.21 4.61 -2.17
C ARG A 44 -1.45 3.26 -1.48
N LEU A 45 -1.98 2.26 -2.18
CA LEU A 45 -2.17 0.90 -1.64
C LEU A 45 -0.85 0.23 -1.25
N LEU A 46 0.23 0.49 -2.00
CA LEU A 46 1.57 0.02 -1.65
C LEU A 46 2.15 0.77 -0.43
N GLN A 47 1.94 2.09 -0.34
CA GLN A 47 2.33 2.91 0.81
C GLN A 47 1.57 2.54 2.09
N LEU A 48 0.34 2.01 1.98
CA LEU A 48 -0.45 1.56 3.13
C LEU A 48 0.10 0.28 3.81
N ARG A 49 1.13 -0.39 3.25
CA ARG A 49 1.73 -1.58 3.87
C ARG A 49 2.77 -1.27 4.94
N THR A 50 3.27 -0.05 5.01
CA THR A 50 4.37 0.32 5.91
C THR A 50 3.86 1.29 6.97
N VAL A 51 3.87 0.86 8.23
CA VAL A 51 3.56 1.69 9.38
C VAL A 51 4.84 1.89 10.16
N GLU A 52 5.18 3.13 10.47
CA GLU A 52 6.28 3.43 11.38
C GLU A 52 5.85 3.07 12.81
N VAL A 53 6.59 2.15 13.42
CA VAL A 53 6.35 1.69 14.79
C VAL A 53 7.52 2.16 15.65
N PRO A 54 7.26 2.82 16.80
CA PRO A 54 8.33 3.20 17.71
C PRO A 54 9.13 1.97 18.16
N VAL A 55 10.47 2.08 18.17
CA VAL A 55 11.36 0.98 18.60
C VAL A 55 10.98 0.39 19.97
N PRO A 56 10.63 1.18 21.01
CA PRO A 56 10.19 0.63 22.29
C PRO A 56 8.93 -0.23 22.19
N LEU A 57 8.02 0.11 21.27
CA LEU A 57 6.79 -0.65 21.06
C LEU A 57 7.09 -1.99 20.35
N ALA A 58 7.99 -1.99 19.37
CA ALA A 58 8.44 -3.21 18.71
C ALA A 58 9.20 -4.14 19.69
N ALA A 59 10.02 -3.59 20.58
CA ALA A 59 10.69 -4.34 21.63
C ALA A 59 9.70 -4.95 22.64
N ALA A 60 8.72 -4.17 23.12
CA ALA A 60 7.68 -4.69 24.00
C ALA A 60 6.82 -5.78 23.33
N ALA A 61 6.51 -5.63 22.04
CA ALA A 61 5.82 -6.67 21.28
C ALA A 61 6.64 -7.96 21.18
N ALA A 62 7.97 -7.85 21.02
CA ALA A 62 8.86 -9.00 20.99
C ALA A 62 8.84 -9.78 22.33
N GLU A 63 8.85 -9.06 23.47
CA GLU A 63 8.74 -9.71 24.78
C GLU A 63 7.41 -10.45 24.94
N LEU A 64 6.29 -9.84 24.54
CA LEU A 64 4.97 -10.48 24.62
C LEU A 64 4.86 -11.71 23.70
N VAL A 65 5.38 -11.62 22.48
CA VAL A 65 5.38 -12.76 21.54
C VAL A 65 6.31 -13.88 22.02
N GLY A 66 7.40 -13.54 22.73
CA GLY A 66 8.31 -14.51 23.34
C GLY A 66 7.62 -15.48 24.30
N LEU A 67 6.52 -15.07 24.94
CA LEU A 67 5.74 -15.92 25.84
C LEU A 67 5.06 -17.10 25.12
N LEU A 68 4.90 -17.01 23.79
CA LEU A 68 4.25 -18.04 22.97
C LEU A 68 5.25 -19.04 22.37
N LEU A 69 6.54 -18.95 22.70
CA LEU A 69 7.54 -19.90 22.22
C LEU A 69 7.43 -21.29 22.87
N ASP A 70 6.81 -21.37 24.04
CA ASP A 70 6.53 -22.62 24.74
C ASP A 70 5.07 -23.07 24.59
N ASP A 71 4.33 -22.47 23.64
CA ASP A 71 2.94 -22.83 23.37
C ASP A 71 2.81 -24.31 22.95
N GLU A 72 1.77 -24.97 23.47
CA GLU A 72 1.48 -26.38 23.19
C GLU A 72 1.20 -26.60 21.69
N ASP A 73 0.56 -25.63 21.04
CA ASP A 73 0.31 -25.67 19.60
C ASP A 73 1.59 -25.38 18.80
N PRO A 74 2.08 -26.35 17.99
CA PRO A 74 3.28 -26.17 17.18
C PRO A 74 3.13 -25.06 16.13
N VAL A 75 1.90 -24.80 15.65
CA VAL A 75 1.65 -23.75 14.65
C VAL A 75 1.83 -22.37 15.29
N THR A 76 1.23 -22.16 16.46
CA THR A 76 1.38 -20.94 17.25
C THR A 76 2.84 -20.68 17.61
N ARG A 77 3.57 -21.71 18.04
CA ARG A 77 5.01 -21.59 18.34
C ARG A 77 5.84 -21.18 17.13
N GLN A 78 5.63 -21.80 15.98
CA GLN A 78 6.36 -21.48 14.75
C GLN A 78 6.05 -20.05 14.28
N ALA A 79 4.78 -19.64 14.37
CA ALA A 79 4.36 -18.29 14.06
C ALA A 79 5.03 -17.27 15.02
N ALA A 80 5.05 -17.55 16.31
CA ALA A 80 5.69 -16.71 17.32
C ALA A 80 7.19 -16.54 17.04
N ALA A 81 7.90 -17.63 16.73
CA ALA A 81 9.32 -17.57 16.37
C ALA A 81 9.59 -16.69 15.13
N ALA A 82 8.77 -16.86 14.08
CA ALA A 82 8.90 -16.07 12.84
C ALA A 82 8.59 -14.58 13.06
N VAL A 83 7.61 -14.26 13.91
CA VAL A 83 7.28 -12.87 14.27
C VAL A 83 8.41 -12.25 15.10
N LEU A 84 8.94 -13.00 16.08
CA LEU A 84 10.03 -12.54 16.93
C LEU A 84 11.29 -12.21 16.13
N GLU A 85 11.66 -13.06 15.17
CA GLU A 85 12.79 -12.81 14.26
C GLU A 85 12.60 -11.51 13.47
N ARG A 86 11.41 -11.28 12.93
CA ARG A 86 11.09 -10.05 12.18
C ARG A 86 11.15 -8.80 13.05
N LEU A 87 10.62 -8.86 14.28
CA LEU A 87 10.65 -7.73 15.22
C LEU A 87 12.09 -7.40 15.63
N ASN A 88 12.89 -8.40 15.98
CA ASN A 88 14.29 -8.20 16.34
C ASN A 88 15.11 -7.63 15.18
N THR A 89 14.86 -8.11 13.96
CA THR A 89 15.50 -7.57 12.75
C THR A 89 15.13 -6.10 12.52
N ALA A 90 13.85 -5.73 12.70
CA ALA A 90 13.39 -4.36 12.54
C ALA A 90 13.99 -3.41 13.59
N VAL A 91 14.09 -3.86 14.84
CA VAL A 91 14.74 -3.12 15.94
C VAL A 91 16.23 -2.95 15.66
N ALA A 92 16.93 -4.02 15.26
CA ALA A 92 18.36 -3.97 14.95
C ALA A 92 18.68 -3.08 13.74
N ALA A 93 17.84 -3.12 12.69
CA ALA A 93 18.00 -2.26 11.51
C ALA A 93 17.88 -0.76 11.85
N THR A 94 17.10 -0.41 12.87
CA THR A 94 16.98 0.98 13.34
C THR A 94 18.19 1.41 14.16
N GLY A 95 18.80 0.50 14.93
CA GLY A 95 20.02 0.75 15.71
C GLY A 95 21.31 0.82 14.89
N ALA A 96 21.34 0.21 13.69
CA ALA A 96 22.52 0.17 12.82
C ALA A 96 22.73 1.45 11.97
N GLY A 97 21.86 2.46 12.10
CA GLY A 97 21.89 3.71 11.33
C GLY A 97 22.45 4.94 12.08
N LEU A 98 23.05 4.75 13.26
CA LEU A 98 23.76 5.77 14.05
C LEU A 98 25.26 5.47 14.05
#